data_AF-R7P772-F1
#
_entry.id   AF-R7P772-F1
#
_cell.length_a   1.000
_cell.length_b   1.000
_cell.length_c   1.000
_cell.angle_alpha   90.00
_cell.angle_beta   90.00
_cell.angle_gamma   90.00
#
_symmetry.space_group_name_H-M   'P 1'
#
loop_
_entity.id
_entity.type
_entity.pdbx_description
1 polymer ?
#
loop_
_entity_poly.entity_id
_entity_poly.type
_entity_poly.pdbx_seq_one_letter_code
_entity_poly.pdbx_strand_id
1 'polypeptide(L)'
;MKIHQALSLAALGLTLCAWPASLHGQTVWHDPAADPHQPIQGTGWAQEALSGSYQRLPDRAEKTVRKQVWDLSQDCAGMYLKFHTNATSIQVRYQVSGALSLPHMPATGVSGVDLYATDCNGRQYWCAPQFQFGDTICYTYPRLTYRNNHGKGNEYTLYLPLYNHVRWLQIGTPEGSLFGFLRHTREKPVVIYGTSIAQGACASRPGMAWSNILQRELDLPVVNLGFSGNGQLEEAVFNLLAETDAALYVIDCMPNMTGNRTAQIQERLEKGIGIIRKKSSAPILLVEHDGYMGYHTSGAQEESFRATNRELRAAFSRLQPHVENLHYLSFEEIGLDMDSQVDGTHASDWGMRQYATAYGKKIAQLLFAGLDSTGLAACRQHRDADTYQWSERHEDVLAYNARTKPDIVMMGNSITHFWGGQPYEPRRVADDVWQKLFEGHRVANLGFGWDRLENMA
;
A
#
# COMPACT_ATOMS: atom_id res chain seq x y z
N MET A 1 -40.97 11.70 -72.10
CA MET A 1 -41.04 12.88 -71.22
C MET A 1 -42.22 12.68 -70.27
N LYS A 2 -41.98 12.70 -68.94
CA LYS A 2 -42.90 12.46 -67.81
C LYS A 2 -43.22 10.96 -67.56
N ILE A 3 -42.41 10.23 -66.78
CA ILE A 3 -42.20 10.19 -65.30
C ILE A 3 -43.27 9.35 -64.58
N HIS A 4 -42.72 8.38 -63.83
CA HIS A 4 -43.29 7.22 -63.16
C HIS A 4 -44.28 7.51 -62.02
N GLN A 5 -45.25 6.60 -61.86
CA GLN A 5 -45.84 6.27 -60.56
C GLN A 5 -45.70 4.76 -60.34
N ALA A 6 -44.83 4.37 -59.42
CA ALA A 6 -44.80 3.05 -58.83
C ALA A 6 -44.92 3.24 -57.31
N LEU A 7 -46.03 2.77 -56.74
CA LEU A 7 -46.19 2.66 -55.29
C LEU A 7 -45.30 1.51 -54.80
N SER A 8 -44.24 1.84 -54.06
CA SER A 8 -43.53 0.87 -53.22
C SER A 8 -44.14 0.89 -51.83
N LEU A 9 -44.82 -0.20 -51.44
CA LEU A 9 -45.08 -0.51 -50.04
C LEU A 9 -43.75 -0.88 -49.38
N ALA A 10 -43.20 0.02 -48.56
CA ALA A 10 -42.11 -0.30 -47.65
C ALA A 10 -42.69 -0.98 -46.40
N ALA A 11 -42.51 -2.29 -46.28
CA ALA A 11 -42.75 -3.02 -45.04
C ALA A 11 -41.65 -2.63 -44.04
N LEU A 12 -41.99 -1.83 -43.03
CA LEU A 12 -41.14 -1.63 -41.86
C LEU A 12 -41.08 -2.95 -41.06
N GLY A 13 -40.04 -3.75 -41.30
CA GLY A 13 -39.65 -4.81 -40.39
C GLY A 13 -39.07 -4.20 -39.12
N LEU A 14 -39.87 -4.13 -38.06
CA LEU A 14 -39.39 -3.88 -36.70
C LEU A 14 -38.56 -5.09 -36.25
N THR A 15 -37.26 -5.07 -36.55
CA THR A 15 -36.29 -5.91 -35.85
C THR A 15 -36.13 -5.38 -34.43
N LEU A 16 -36.93 -5.90 -33.51
CA LEU A 16 -36.67 -5.84 -32.08
C LEU A 16 -35.35 -6.56 -31.83
N CYS A 17 -34.25 -5.80 -31.81
CA CYS A 17 -33.01 -6.23 -31.19
C CYS A 17 -33.29 -6.38 -29.68
N ALA A 18 -33.75 -7.56 -29.27
CA ALA A 18 -33.74 -7.95 -27.89
C ALA A 18 -32.26 -8.07 -27.48
N TRP A 19 -31.73 -7.02 -26.84
CA TRP A 19 -30.53 -7.20 -26.03
C TRP A 19 -30.86 -8.25 -24.96
N PRO A 20 -30.02 -9.29 -24.79
CA PRO A 20 -30.21 -10.18 -23.65
C PRO A 20 -30.13 -9.31 -22.40
N ALA A 21 -31.25 -9.21 -21.69
CA ALA A 21 -31.24 -8.69 -20.33
C ALA A 21 -30.31 -9.60 -19.55
N SER A 22 -29.08 -9.14 -19.28
CA SER A 22 -28.23 -9.80 -18.31
C SER A 22 -29.02 -9.84 -17.01
N LEU A 23 -29.41 -11.06 -16.61
CA LEU A 23 -29.83 -11.36 -15.26
C LEU A 23 -28.69 -10.92 -14.34
N HIS A 24 -28.74 -9.68 -13.87
CA HIS A 24 -27.86 -9.23 -12.81
C HIS A 24 -28.35 -9.96 -11.57
N GLY A 25 -27.63 -10.99 -11.15
CA GLY A 25 -27.85 -11.64 -9.86
C GLY A 25 -27.84 -10.59 -8.75
N GLN A 26 -28.53 -10.87 -7.65
CA GLN A 26 -28.60 -9.99 -6.49
C GLN A 26 -27.18 -9.63 -6.02
N THR A 27 -26.92 -8.35 -5.70
CA THR A 27 -25.62 -7.96 -5.13
C THR A 27 -25.54 -8.34 -3.66
N VAL A 28 -24.49 -9.09 -3.28
CA VAL A 28 -24.11 -9.34 -1.89
C VAL A 28 -23.08 -8.28 -1.47
N TRP A 29 -23.37 -7.56 -0.38
CA TRP A 29 -22.54 -6.49 0.15
C TRP A 29 -21.72 -6.99 1.35
N HIS A 30 -20.42 -6.75 1.29
CA HIS A 30 -19.44 -7.12 2.30
C HIS A 30 -18.91 -5.86 2.99
N ASP A 31 -18.91 -5.86 4.31
CA ASP A 31 -18.48 -4.72 5.13
C ASP A 31 -17.12 -5.05 5.79
N PRO A 32 -16.02 -4.43 5.36
CA PRO A 32 -14.70 -4.68 5.93
C PRO A 32 -14.57 -4.19 7.38
N ALA A 33 -15.37 -3.21 7.81
CA ALA A 33 -15.34 -2.71 9.18
C ALA A 33 -15.94 -3.69 10.19
N ALA A 34 -16.89 -4.51 9.73
CA ALA A 34 -17.55 -5.55 10.52
C ALA A 34 -16.85 -6.93 10.44
N ASP A 35 -15.81 -7.06 9.61
CA ASP A 35 -15.17 -8.36 9.37
C ASP A 35 -14.22 -8.76 10.52
N PRO A 36 -14.31 -9.99 11.05
CA PRO A 36 -13.49 -10.44 12.18
C PRO A 36 -11.99 -10.52 11.88
N HIS A 37 -11.58 -10.57 10.61
CA HIS A 37 -10.18 -10.61 10.20
C HIS A 37 -9.51 -9.24 10.11
N GLN A 38 -10.25 -8.15 10.36
CA GLN A 38 -9.75 -6.77 10.33
C GLN A 38 -8.94 -6.47 9.06
N PRO A 39 -9.57 -6.52 7.88
CA PRO A 39 -8.87 -6.55 6.59
C PRO A 39 -8.30 -5.21 6.13
N ILE A 40 -8.39 -4.18 6.97
CA ILE A 40 -7.84 -2.85 6.71
C ILE A 40 -6.34 -2.88 6.97
N GLN A 41 -5.57 -2.59 5.93
CA GLN A 41 -4.11 -2.63 5.90
C GLN A 41 -3.53 -1.21 5.86
N GLY A 42 -2.20 -1.09 5.99
CA GLY A 42 -1.50 0.20 5.89
C GLY A 42 -1.57 1.07 7.15
N THR A 43 -1.84 0.46 8.31
CA THR A 43 -1.86 1.11 9.63
C THR A 43 -0.74 0.58 10.53
N GLY A 44 -0.15 1.46 11.36
CA GLY A 44 0.88 1.08 12.34
C GLY A 44 0.32 0.49 13.64
N TRP A 45 -1.00 0.50 13.83
CA TRP A 45 -1.67 0.11 15.08
C TRP A 45 -2.85 -0.82 14.84
N ALA A 46 -2.71 -1.81 13.97
CA ALA A 46 -3.81 -2.70 13.59
C ALA A 46 -4.57 -3.32 14.79
N GLN A 47 -3.88 -3.60 15.91
CA GLN A 47 -4.51 -4.13 17.13
C GLN A 47 -5.30 -3.10 17.93
N GLU A 48 -4.95 -1.81 17.84
CA GLU A 48 -5.66 -0.70 18.51
C GLU A 48 -6.65 -0.01 17.58
N ALA A 49 -6.49 -0.16 16.26
CA ALA A 49 -7.42 0.30 15.26
C ALA A 49 -8.77 -0.34 15.60
N LEU A 50 -9.63 0.46 16.24
CA LEU A 50 -10.98 0.07 16.59
C LEU A 50 -11.59 -0.59 15.37
N SER A 51 -12.13 -1.80 15.56
CA SER A 51 -12.84 -2.56 14.53
C SER A 51 -13.71 -1.62 13.70
N GLY A 52 -13.26 -1.28 12.50
CA GLY A 52 -14.01 -0.44 11.56
C GLY A 52 -13.61 1.02 11.37
N SER A 53 -12.53 1.53 11.96
CA SER A 53 -12.05 2.89 11.65
C SER A 53 -11.13 2.94 10.41
N TYR A 54 -11.24 4.02 9.63
CA TYR A 54 -10.42 4.34 8.46
C TYR A 54 -9.40 5.47 8.73
N GLN A 55 -8.94 5.59 9.96
CA GLN A 55 -7.96 6.60 10.36
C GLN A 55 -6.54 6.01 10.47
N ARG A 56 -5.54 6.88 10.33
CA ARG A 56 -4.11 6.51 10.29
C ARG A 56 -3.42 6.52 11.65
N LEU A 57 -3.93 7.26 12.63
CA LEU A 57 -3.39 7.33 13.99
C LEU A 57 -4.37 6.70 15.00
N PRO A 58 -3.91 6.12 16.13
CA PRO A 58 -4.79 5.58 17.14
C PRO A 58 -5.51 6.72 17.89
N ASP A 59 -6.71 6.49 18.42
CA ASP A 59 -7.54 7.53 19.09
C ASP A 59 -6.80 8.31 20.18
N ARG A 60 -5.97 7.61 20.96
CA ARG A 60 -5.16 8.23 22.01
C ARG A 60 -4.22 9.32 21.51
N ALA A 61 -3.88 9.32 20.21
CA ALA A 61 -3.02 10.32 19.60
C ALA A 61 -3.67 11.71 19.57
N GLU A 62 -5.01 11.82 19.56
CA GLU A 62 -5.72 13.11 19.56
C GLU A 62 -5.23 14.05 20.67
N LYS A 63 -4.88 13.49 21.83
CA LYS A 63 -4.46 14.25 23.01
C LYS A 63 -2.98 14.64 23.00
N THR A 64 -2.17 14.04 22.12
CA THR A 64 -0.71 14.19 22.14
C THR A 64 -0.16 14.89 20.89
N VAL A 65 -0.81 14.74 19.73
CA VAL A 65 -0.42 15.43 18.51
C VAL A 65 -1.13 16.79 18.40
N ARG A 66 -0.59 17.67 17.55
CA ARG A 66 -1.27 18.94 17.24
C ARG A 66 -2.60 18.67 16.55
N LYS A 67 -3.59 19.53 16.79
CA LYS A 67 -4.92 19.41 16.18
C LYS A 67 -4.87 19.20 14.66
N GLN A 68 -4.01 19.92 13.95
CA GLN A 68 -3.90 19.79 12.48
C GLN A 68 -3.39 18.41 12.05
N VAL A 69 -2.48 17.80 12.82
CA VAL A 69 -2.00 16.43 12.55
C VAL A 69 -3.11 15.43 12.84
N TRP A 70 -3.84 15.62 13.94
CA TRP A 70 -4.99 14.78 14.28
C TRP A 70 -6.07 14.83 13.21
N ASP A 71 -6.49 16.04 12.79
CA ASP A 71 -7.51 16.22 11.76
C ASP A 71 -7.11 15.53 10.45
N LEU A 72 -5.85 15.68 10.01
CA LEU A 72 -5.32 15.03 8.82
C LEU A 72 -5.14 13.51 8.98
N SER A 73 -4.98 13.00 10.20
CA SER A 73 -4.89 11.57 10.46
C SER A 73 -6.20 10.81 10.21
N GLN A 74 -7.32 11.54 10.14
CA GLN A 74 -8.62 10.97 9.83
C GLN A 74 -8.74 10.60 8.34
N ASP A 75 -7.91 11.19 7.46
CA ASP A 75 -7.80 10.78 6.06
C ASP A 75 -7.13 9.40 5.94
N CYS A 76 -7.49 8.62 4.92
CA CYS A 76 -7.09 7.23 4.76
C CYS A 76 -5.90 6.99 3.79
N ALA A 77 -5.04 7.99 3.61
CA ALA A 77 -3.86 7.89 2.74
C ALA A 77 -3.00 6.65 3.05
N GLY A 78 -2.70 5.85 2.03
CA GLY A 78 -1.89 4.64 2.15
C GLY A 78 -2.61 3.43 2.75
N MET A 79 -3.87 3.58 3.18
CA MET A 79 -4.68 2.45 3.64
C MET A 79 -5.29 1.70 2.45
N TYR A 80 -5.45 0.39 2.60
CA TYR A 80 -6.01 -0.47 1.56
C TYR A 80 -6.71 -1.68 2.15
N LEU A 81 -7.55 -2.32 1.34
CA LEU A 81 -8.21 -3.59 1.64
C LEU A 81 -7.66 -4.67 0.73
N LYS A 82 -7.46 -5.88 1.26
CA LYS A 82 -7.16 -7.07 0.48
C LYS A 82 -8.28 -8.10 0.59
N PHE A 83 -8.67 -8.71 -0.53
CA PHE A 83 -9.70 -9.74 -0.57
C PHE A 83 -9.56 -10.63 -1.81
N HIS A 84 -10.13 -11.84 -1.75
CA HIS A 84 -10.25 -12.73 -2.90
C HIS A 84 -11.68 -12.80 -3.40
N THR A 85 -11.85 -12.86 -4.72
CA THR A 85 -13.15 -13.16 -5.32
C THR A 85 -13.05 -13.68 -6.75
N ASN A 86 -14.02 -14.51 -7.15
CA ASN A 86 -14.26 -14.90 -8.54
C ASN A 86 -15.41 -14.12 -9.22
N ALA A 87 -15.84 -13.00 -8.60
CA ALA A 87 -16.85 -12.09 -9.13
C ALA A 87 -16.42 -11.32 -10.39
N THR A 88 -17.04 -11.61 -11.54
CA THR A 88 -16.76 -10.92 -12.82
C THR A 88 -17.20 -9.45 -12.86
N SER A 89 -17.77 -8.94 -11.77
CA SER A 89 -18.06 -7.54 -11.53
C SER A 89 -17.90 -7.24 -10.04
N ILE A 90 -17.24 -6.14 -9.70
CA ILE A 90 -17.11 -5.68 -8.31
C ILE A 90 -17.72 -4.29 -8.21
N GLN A 91 -18.52 -4.04 -7.17
CA GLN A 91 -19.03 -2.72 -6.84
C GLN A 91 -18.40 -2.25 -5.52
N VAL A 92 -18.17 -0.95 -5.38
CA VAL A 92 -17.75 -0.34 -4.13
C VAL A 92 -18.65 0.87 -3.90
N ARG A 93 -19.20 0.99 -2.69
CA ARG A 93 -19.95 2.17 -2.26
C ARG A 93 -19.48 2.63 -0.90
N TYR A 94 -19.41 3.94 -0.70
CA TYR A 94 -18.90 4.54 0.53
C TYR A 94 -19.33 6.00 0.66
N GLN A 95 -19.21 6.53 1.87
CA GLN A 95 -19.36 7.95 2.17
C GLN A 95 -18.06 8.51 2.73
N VAL A 96 -17.81 9.79 2.43
CA VAL A 96 -16.68 10.56 2.96
C VAL A 96 -17.15 11.83 3.66
N SER A 97 -16.28 12.50 4.43
CA SER A 97 -16.67 13.64 5.28
C SER A 97 -16.26 15.01 4.77
N GLY A 98 -15.21 15.10 3.97
CA GLY A 98 -14.62 16.34 3.46
C GLY A 98 -15.02 16.65 2.02
N ALA A 99 -14.43 17.72 1.47
CA ALA A 99 -14.62 18.12 0.08
C ALA A 99 -14.16 17.00 -0.88
N LEU A 100 -14.90 16.81 -1.98
CA LEU A 100 -14.63 15.70 -2.89
C LEU A 100 -13.32 15.87 -3.66
N SER A 101 -12.87 17.10 -3.91
CA SER A 101 -11.66 17.46 -4.66
C SER A 101 -10.96 18.67 -4.04
N LEU A 102 -9.72 18.93 -4.43
CA LEU A 102 -8.98 20.16 -4.14
C LEU A 102 -8.75 20.93 -5.45
N PRO A 103 -8.46 22.24 -5.42
CA PRO A 103 -8.24 23.02 -6.64
C PRO A 103 -7.15 22.46 -7.57
N HIS A 104 -6.18 21.75 -7.01
CA HIS A 104 -5.00 21.21 -7.68
C HIS A 104 -4.98 19.66 -7.68
N MET A 105 -6.02 19.00 -7.13
CA MET A 105 -6.08 17.53 -7.02
C MET A 105 -7.50 17.02 -7.37
N PRO A 106 -7.63 16.07 -8.32
CA PRO A 106 -8.93 15.63 -8.80
C PRO A 106 -9.70 14.83 -7.74
N ALA A 107 -11.02 14.76 -7.90
CA ALA A 107 -11.88 14.03 -6.96
C ALA A 107 -11.52 12.54 -6.85
N THR A 108 -11.03 11.95 -7.93
CA THR A 108 -10.53 10.57 -7.97
C THR A 108 -9.30 10.35 -7.09
N GLY A 109 -8.45 11.35 -6.87
CA GLY A 109 -7.31 11.26 -5.97
C GLY A 109 -7.70 11.57 -4.52
N VAL A 110 -8.47 12.65 -4.32
CA VAL A 110 -8.86 13.12 -2.99
C VAL A 110 -9.80 12.15 -2.30
N SER A 111 -10.86 11.72 -3.01
CA SER A 111 -11.99 10.98 -2.46
C SER A 111 -12.27 9.65 -3.17
N GLY A 112 -11.50 9.29 -4.19
CA GLY A 112 -11.71 8.07 -4.98
C GLY A 112 -11.13 6.82 -4.34
N VAL A 113 -11.45 5.65 -4.91
CA VAL A 113 -10.82 4.36 -4.63
C VAL A 113 -10.17 3.81 -5.89
N ASP A 114 -9.23 2.88 -5.73
CA ASP A 114 -8.45 2.34 -6.85
C ASP A 114 -8.16 0.85 -6.69
N LEU A 115 -8.53 0.06 -7.70
CA LEU A 115 -8.55 -1.41 -7.60
C LEU A 115 -7.48 -2.04 -8.48
N TYR A 116 -6.76 -2.98 -7.91
CA TYR A 116 -5.77 -3.81 -8.57
C TYR A 116 -6.09 -5.28 -8.33
N ALA A 117 -5.94 -6.12 -9.35
CA ALA A 117 -6.06 -7.56 -9.25
C ALA A 117 -4.68 -8.21 -9.35
N THR A 118 -4.42 -9.24 -8.54
CA THR A 118 -3.23 -10.10 -8.63
C THR A 118 -3.67 -11.49 -9.08
N ASP A 119 -3.10 -11.97 -10.18
CA ASP A 119 -3.39 -13.33 -10.70
C ASP A 119 -2.66 -14.43 -9.92
N CYS A 120 -2.91 -15.69 -10.27
CA CYS A 120 -2.30 -16.83 -9.60
C CYS A 120 -0.77 -16.88 -9.71
N ASN A 121 -0.15 -16.13 -10.63
CA ASN A 121 1.30 -16.03 -10.79
C ASN A 121 1.90 -14.83 -10.05
N GLY A 122 1.12 -14.08 -9.28
CA GLY A 122 1.57 -12.87 -8.61
C GLY A 122 1.59 -11.63 -9.49
N ARG A 123 1.07 -11.70 -10.72
CA ARG A 123 1.10 -10.56 -11.62
C ARG A 123 -0.07 -9.62 -11.33
N GLN A 124 0.26 -8.34 -11.15
CA GLN A 124 -0.70 -7.29 -10.86
C GLN A 124 -1.26 -6.63 -12.12
N TYR A 125 -2.54 -6.26 -12.06
CA TYR A 125 -3.29 -5.61 -13.12
C TYR A 125 -4.19 -4.52 -12.55
N TRP A 126 -4.12 -3.32 -13.11
CA TRP A 126 -5.06 -2.25 -12.78
C TRP A 126 -6.47 -2.56 -13.32
N CYS A 127 -7.50 -2.32 -12.51
CA CYS A 127 -8.89 -2.54 -12.86
C CYS A 127 -9.57 -1.20 -13.17
N ALA A 128 -9.96 -0.98 -14.43
CA ALA A 128 -10.60 0.26 -14.85
C ALA A 128 -12.02 0.39 -14.25
N PRO A 129 -12.32 1.49 -13.52
CA PRO A 129 -13.64 1.71 -12.95
C PRO A 129 -14.59 2.47 -13.88
N GLN A 130 -15.88 2.33 -13.62
CA GLN A 130 -16.90 3.35 -13.83
C GLN A 130 -17.24 3.94 -12.46
N PHE A 131 -17.37 5.26 -12.33
CA PHE A 131 -17.59 5.89 -11.03
C PHE A 131 -18.58 7.04 -11.08
N GLN A 132 -19.22 7.28 -9.94
CA GLN A 132 -20.12 8.40 -9.70
C GLN A 132 -19.81 9.00 -8.34
N PHE A 133 -19.53 10.30 -8.33
CA PHE A 133 -19.36 11.10 -7.12
C PHE A 133 -20.70 11.72 -6.71
N GLY A 134 -20.97 11.76 -5.41
CA GLY A 134 -22.21 12.26 -4.82
C GLY A 134 -22.15 12.14 -3.30
N ASP A 135 -23.31 12.17 -2.64
CA ASP A 135 -23.41 11.87 -1.21
C ASP A 135 -22.81 10.49 -0.91
N THR A 136 -23.31 9.46 -1.59
CA THR A 136 -22.67 8.14 -1.65
C THR A 136 -21.85 8.04 -2.92
N ILE A 137 -20.54 7.81 -2.78
CA ILE A 137 -19.63 7.59 -3.89
C ILE A 137 -19.72 6.11 -4.30
N CYS A 138 -19.85 5.86 -5.60
CA CYS A 138 -19.97 4.52 -6.16
C CYS A 138 -18.92 4.27 -7.23
N TYR A 139 -18.26 3.12 -7.16
CA TYR A 139 -17.36 2.58 -8.18
C TYR A 139 -17.88 1.22 -8.63
N THR A 140 -17.86 0.96 -9.93
CA THR A 140 -18.19 -0.35 -10.54
C THR A 140 -17.05 -0.78 -11.44
N TYR A 141 -16.59 -2.01 -11.29
CA TYR A 141 -15.54 -2.63 -12.06
C TYR A 141 -16.16 -3.79 -12.87
N PRO A 142 -16.71 -3.53 -14.06
CA PRO A 142 -17.45 -4.53 -14.82
C PRO A 142 -16.52 -5.40 -15.67
N ARG A 143 -17.00 -6.59 -16.05
CA ARG A 143 -16.34 -7.49 -17.02
C ARG A 143 -14.90 -7.86 -16.63
N LEU A 144 -14.68 -8.09 -15.35
CA LEU A 144 -13.42 -8.61 -14.85
C LEU A 144 -13.19 -10.02 -15.39
N THR A 145 -11.94 -10.30 -15.77
CA THR A 145 -11.52 -11.62 -16.26
C THR A 145 -10.35 -12.11 -15.43
N TYR A 146 -10.34 -13.43 -15.20
CA TYR A 146 -9.30 -14.11 -14.43
C TYR A 146 -8.34 -14.82 -15.37
N ARG A 147 -7.04 -14.73 -15.08
CA ARG A 147 -5.98 -15.40 -15.84
C ARG A 147 -5.35 -16.49 -14.98
N ASN A 148 -6.20 -17.37 -14.46
CA ASN A 148 -5.78 -18.41 -13.51
C ASN A 148 -5.96 -19.80 -14.10
N ASN A 149 -5.18 -20.75 -13.58
CA ASN A 149 -5.34 -22.18 -13.82
C ASN A 149 -6.50 -22.81 -13.02
N HIS A 150 -7.22 -22.02 -12.22
CA HIS A 150 -8.28 -22.46 -11.31
C HIS A 150 -9.49 -21.50 -11.29
N GLY A 151 -10.64 -21.98 -10.81
CA GLY A 151 -11.90 -21.22 -10.72
C GLY A 151 -12.06 -20.30 -9.49
N LYS A 152 -11.04 -20.19 -8.63
CA LYS A 152 -11.09 -19.44 -7.36
C LYS A 152 -11.01 -17.91 -7.48
N GLY A 153 -10.81 -17.37 -8.68
CA GLY A 153 -10.70 -15.92 -8.91
C GLY A 153 -9.33 -15.34 -8.53
N ASN A 154 -9.24 -14.02 -8.38
CA ASN A 154 -7.99 -13.28 -8.10
C ASN A 154 -7.95 -12.76 -6.66
N GLU A 155 -6.74 -12.43 -6.18
CA GLU A 155 -6.57 -11.47 -5.08
C GLU A 155 -6.84 -10.06 -5.62
N TYR A 156 -7.43 -9.20 -4.81
CA TYR A 156 -7.66 -7.81 -5.11
C TYR A 156 -7.11 -6.92 -3.99
N THR A 157 -6.50 -5.80 -4.38
CA THR A 157 -6.12 -4.71 -3.49
C THR A 157 -6.92 -3.47 -3.87
N LEU A 158 -7.71 -2.94 -2.93
CA LEU A 158 -8.46 -1.69 -3.07
C LEU A 158 -7.80 -0.61 -2.22
N TYR A 159 -7.15 0.36 -2.86
CA TYR A 159 -6.59 1.53 -2.19
C TYR A 159 -7.69 2.54 -1.88
N LEU A 160 -7.60 3.11 -0.68
CA LEU A 160 -8.59 4.06 -0.13
C LEU A 160 -8.22 5.52 -0.45
N PRO A 161 -9.16 6.47 -0.30
CA PRO A 161 -8.93 7.90 -0.56
C PRO A 161 -7.68 8.50 0.09
N LEU A 162 -7.03 9.45 -0.59
CA LEU A 162 -5.77 10.05 -0.09
C LEU A 162 -5.99 11.25 0.85
N TYR A 163 -7.07 12.00 0.64
CA TYR A 163 -7.30 13.30 1.28
C TYR A 163 -8.73 13.44 1.80
N ASN A 164 -9.33 12.32 2.20
CA ASN A 164 -10.65 12.34 2.80
C ASN A 164 -10.85 11.19 3.80
N HIS A 165 -11.70 11.45 4.80
CA HIS A 165 -12.10 10.49 5.82
C HIS A 165 -13.29 9.64 5.34
N VAL A 166 -13.10 8.33 5.26
CA VAL A 166 -14.15 7.36 4.94
C VAL A 166 -15.00 7.08 6.18
N ARG A 167 -16.31 7.30 6.08
CA ARG A 167 -17.27 7.04 7.17
C ARG A 167 -17.69 5.58 7.25
N TRP A 168 -17.91 4.98 6.09
CA TRP A 168 -18.24 3.57 5.91
C TRP A 168 -17.93 3.20 4.46
N LEU A 169 -17.65 1.92 4.22
CA LEU A 169 -17.40 1.38 2.88
C LEU A 169 -17.96 -0.04 2.79
N GLN A 170 -18.48 -0.41 1.62
CA GLN A 170 -18.92 -1.78 1.33
C GLN A 170 -18.46 -2.21 -0.06
N ILE A 171 -18.13 -3.50 -0.18
CA ILE A 171 -17.74 -4.15 -1.44
C ILE A 171 -18.86 -5.09 -1.86
N GLY A 172 -19.42 -4.86 -3.05
CA GLY A 172 -20.50 -5.62 -3.64
C GLY A 172 -20.00 -6.63 -4.66
N THR A 173 -20.50 -7.86 -4.59
CA THR A 173 -20.25 -8.92 -5.58
C THR A 173 -21.56 -9.57 -6.00
N PRO A 174 -21.66 -10.18 -7.20
CA PRO A 174 -22.82 -10.96 -7.58
C PRO A 174 -23.04 -12.13 -6.62
N GLU A 175 -24.28 -12.41 -6.27
CA GLU A 175 -24.67 -13.59 -5.50
C GLU A 175 -24.09 -14.88 -6.09
N GLY A 176 -23.60 -15.76 -5.21
CA GLY A 176 -22.90 -16.99 -5.59
C GLY A 176 -21.41 -16.82 -5.92
N SER A 177 -20.90 -15.58 -5.98
CA SER A 177 -19.45 -15.36 -6.07
C SER A 177 -18.76 -15.77 -4.78
N LEU A 178 -17.58 -16.38 -4.91
CA LEU A 178 -16.66 -16.55 -3.79
C LEU A 178 -16.19 -15.17 -3.33
N PHE A 179 -16.17 -14.92 -2.03
CA PHE A 179 -15.62 -13.70 -1.47
C PHE A 179 -14.99 -14.00 -0.11
N GLY A 180 -13.80 -13.48 0.13
CA GLY A 180 -13.14 -13.58 1.43
C GLY A 180 -12.15 -12.43 1.61
N PHE A 181 -12.28 -11.71 2.72
CA PHE A 181 -11.29 -10.71 3.10
C PHE A 181 -9.99 -11.37 3.54
N LEU A 182 -8.85 -10.74 3.23
CA LEU A 182 -7.54 -11.18 3.70
C LEU A 182 -7.19 -10.50 5.02
N ARG A 183 -6.63 -11.28 5.95
CA ARG A 183 -6.18 -10.81 7.27
C ARG A 183 -5.09 -9.76 7.17
N HIS A 184 -5.00 -8.92 8.20
CA HIS A 184 -3.88 -8.00 8.38
C HIS A 184 -2.54 -8.76 8.34
N THR A 185 -1.55 -8.23 7.60
CA THR A 185 -0.24 -8.89 7.47
C THR A 185 0.62 -8.70 8.71
N ARG A 186 1.41 -9.71 9.07
CA ARG A 186 2.43 -9.65 10.13
C ARG A 186 3.79 -9.18 9.62
N GLU A 187 3.94 -8.96 8.31
CA GLU A 187 5.16 -8.41 7.75
C GLU A 187 5.45 -7.03 8.34
N LYS A 188 6.73 -6.75 8.57
CA LYS A 188 7.16 -5.46 9.12
C LYS A 188 7.04 -4.36 8.06
N PRO A 189 6.38 -3.23 8.34
CA PRO A 189 6.14 -2.21 7.34
C PRO A 189 7.34 -1.30 7.08
N VAL A 190 7.37 -0.71 5.89
CA VAL A 190 8.06 0.57 5.67
C VAL A 190 7.16 1.68 6.20
N VAL A 191 7.63 2.44 7.18
CA VAL A 191 6.87 3.53 7.80
C VAL A 191 7.38 4.86 7.30
N ILE A 192 6.53 5.63 6.62
CA ILE A 192 6.85 6.93 6.05
C ILE A 192 6.25 8.01 6.94
N TYR A 193 7.08 8.94 7.42
CA TYR A 193 6.63 10.19 8.04
C TYR A 193 6.98 11.36 7.13
N GLY A 194 5.96 12.09 6.69
CA GLY A 194 6.21 13.18 5.76
C GLY A 194 5.11 14.21 5.62
N THR A 195 5.09 14.85 4.46
CA THR A 195 4.33 16.07 4.17
C THR A 195 3.06 15.79 3.34
N SER A 196 2.54 16.80 2.64
CA SER A 196 1.47 16.65 1.64
C SER A 196 1.87 15.71 0.50
N ILE A 197 3.14 15.72 0.10
CA ILE A 197 3.64 14.89 -0.99
C ILE A 197 3.57 13.41 -0.59
N ALA A 198 4.02 13.09 0.62
CA ALA A 198 3.87 11.76 1.21
C ALA A 198 2.39 11.36 1.35
N GLN A 199 1.52 12.26 1.79
CA GLN A 199 0.08 12.00 1.91
C GLN A 199 -0.56 11.67 0.55
N GLY A 200 0.01 12.18 -0.54
CA GLY A 200 -0.34 11.81 -1.92
C GLY A 200 -0.79 12.97 -2.80
N ALA A 201 -0.58 14.22 -2.40
CA ALA A 201 -0.85 15.37 -3.26
C ALA A 201 0.22 15.43 -4.38
N CYS A 202 -0.11 15.38 -5.67
CA CYS A 202 -1.44 15.41 -6.31
C CYS A 202 -1.68 14.20 -7.23
N ALA A 203 -1.50 12.99 -6.70
CA ALA A 203 -1.79 11.77 -7.42
C ALA A 203 -3.24 11.77 -7.96
N SER A 204 -3.40 11.32 -9.21
CA SER A 204 -4.69 11.35 -9.90
C SER A 204 -5.72 10.38 -9.32
N ARG A 205 -5.25 9.33 -8.65
CA ARG A 205 -6.01 8.27 -7.99
C ARG A 205 -5.16 7.60 -6.89
N PRO A 206 -5.74 6.98 -5.85
CA PRO A 206 -5.00 6.41 -4.74
C PRO A 206 -3.81 5.52 -5.10
N GLY A 207 -3.95 4.64 -6.10
CA GLY A 207 -2.87 3.74 -6.50
C GLY A 207 -1.67 4.45 -7.14
N MET A 208 -1.78 5.73 -7.49
CA MET A 208 -0.69 6.55 -8.04
C MET A 208 0.07 7.35 -6.97
N ALA A 209 -0.36 7.37 -5.71
CA ALA A 209 0.48 7.90 -4.64
C ALA A 209 1.78 7.09 -4.58
N TRP A 210 2.93 7.76 -4.47
CA TRP A 210 4.23 7.09 -4.56
C TRP A 210 4.40 5.99 -3.51
N SER A 211 3.85 6.18 -2.30
CA SER A 211 3.84 5.17 -1.24
C SER A 211 3.02 3.92 -1.61
N ASN A 212 1.92 4.07 -2.35
CA ASN A 212 1.12 2.95 -2.86
C ASN A 212 1.77 2.29 -4.07
N ILE A 213 2.50 3.03 -4.90
CA ILE A 213 3.34 2.45 -5.96
C ILE A 213 4.45 1.58 -5.32
N LEU A 214 5.14 2.11 -4.30
CA LEU A 214 6.14 1.37 -3.54
C LEU A 214 5.59 0.11 -2.91
N GLN A 215 4.42 0.19 -2.27
CA GLN A 215 3.75 -0.94 -1.64
C GLN A 215 3.55 -2.08 -2.66
N ARG A 216 3.15 -1.77 -3.89
CA ARG A 216 2.98 -2.78 -4.95
C ARG A 216 4.30 -3.36 -5.44
N GLU A 217 5.30 -2.52 -5.63
CA GLU A 217 6.58 -2.95 -6.23
C GLU A 217 7.49 -3.69 -5.26
N LEU A 218 7.44 -3.34 -3.98
CA LEU A 218 8.17 -4.04 -2.92
C LEU A 218 7.39 -5.25 -2.38
N ASP A 219 6.08 -5.30 -2.63
CA ASP A 219 5.12 -6.23 -2.03
C ASP A 219 5.12 -6.28 -0.49
N LEU A 220 5.71 -5.26 0.15
CA LEU A 220 5.75 -5.05 1.59
C LEU A 220 4.60 -4.15 2.06
N PRO A 221 4.16 -4.25 3.33
CA PRO A 221 3.27 -3.25 3.90
C PRO A 221 3.97 -1.89 3.96
N VAL A 222 3.24 -0.83 3.58
CA VAL A 222 3.69 0.56 3.68
C VAL A 222 2.69 1.32 4.53
N VAL A 223 3.17 2.00 5.56
CA VAL A 223 2.37 2.86 6.43
C VAL A 223 2.67 4.31 6.06
N ASN A 224 1.65 5.03 5.61
CA ASN A 224 1.78 6.41 5.14
C ASN A 224 1.31 7.41 6.19
N LEU A 225 2.25 8.02 6.91
CA LEU A 225 2.01 9.10 7.87
C LEU A 225 2.45 10.44 7.29
N GLY A 226 2.03 10.72 6.05
CA GLY A 226 2.10 12.04 5.44
C GLY A 226 1.02 12.98 5.99
N PHE A 227 1.40 14.17 6.43
CA PHE A 227 0.48 15.19 6.92
C PHE A 227 0.68 16.49 6.17
N SER A 228 -0.28 16.85 5.32
CA SER A 228 -0.26 18.06 4.50
C SER A 228 0.08 19.33 5.29
N GLY A 229 1.22 19.95 4.98
CA GLY A 229 1.74 21.16 5.67
C GLY A 229 2.22 20.94 7.11
N ASN A 230 2.19 19.70 7.59
CA ASN A 230 2.30 19.34 9.00
C ASN A 230 3.32 18.23 9.30
N GLY A 231 4.15 17.81 8.34
CA GLY A 231 5.31 16.95 8.60
C GLY A 231 6.49 17.75 9.14
N GLN A 232 6.51 18.11 10.43
CA GLN A 232 7.45 19.10 10.98
C GLN A 232 8.43 18.52 11.99
N LEU A 233 8.74 17.22 11.92
CA LEU A 233 9.65 16.52 12.82
C LEU A 233 9.22 16.58 14.29
N GLU A 234 7.92 16.54 14.58
CA GLU A 234 7.44 16.63 15.95
C GLU A 234 7.73 15.39 16.77
N GLU A 235 8.18 15.61 18.01
CA GLU A 235 8.42 14.57 19.00
C GLU A 235 7.21 13.65 19.22
N ALA A 236 5.99 14.22 19.26
CA ALA A 236 4.77 13.44 19.45
C ALA A 236 4.55 12.42 18.32
N VAL A 237 4.90 12.79 17.07
CA VAL A 237 4.81 11.88 15.93
C VAL A 237 5.93 10.84 15.99
N PHE A 238 7.16 11.23 16.35
CA PHE A 238 8.25 10.26 16.57
C PHE A 238 7.93 9.22 17.65
N ASN A 239 7.26 9.62 18.73
CA ASN A 239 6.82 8.68 19.77
C ASN A 239 5.85 7.64 19.20
N LEU A 240 4.95 8.05 18.31
CA LEU A 240 4.02 7.17 17.60
C LEU A 240 4.77 6.26 16.61
N LEU A 241 5.66 6.80 15.77
CA LEU A 241 6.48 6.00 14.85
C LEU A 241 7.22 4.87 15.56
N ALA A 242 7.84 5.18 16.70
CA ALA A 242 8.64 4.24 17.47
C ALA A 242 7.82 3.08 18.09
N GLU A 243 6.48 3.13 18.06
CA GLU A 243 5.63 2.02 18.50
C GLU A 243 5.46 0.94 17.42
N THR A 244 5.67 1.29 16.14
CA THR A 244 5.57 0.32 15.04
C THR A 244 6.86 -0.48 14.90
N ASP A 245 6.80 -1.81 14.86
CA ASP A 245 7.94 -2.69 14.53
C ASP A 245 8.22 -2.65 13.01
N ALA A 246 8.89 -1.58 12.57
CA ALA A 246 9.14 -1.31 11.16
C ALA A 246 10.30 -2.13 10.57
N ALA A 247 10.21 -2.43 9.28
CA ALA A 247 11.34 -2.87 8.47
C ALA A 247 12.28 -1.69 8.18
N LEU A 248 11.72 -0.49 8.00
CA LEU A 248 12.43 0.75 7.71
C LEU A 248 11.58 1.95 8.14
N TYR A 249 12.20 2.97 8.71
CA TYR A 249 11.59 4.29 8.86
C TYR A 249 12.10 5.25 7.78
N VAL A 250 11.21 5.97 7.11
CA VAL A 250 11.54 7.00 6.13
C VAL A 250 11.08 8.36 6.67
N ILE A 251 12.01 9.28 6.85
CA ILE A 251 11.76 10.63 7.38
C ILE A 251 11.86 11.63 6.21
N ASP A 252 10.71 11.96 5.63
CA ASP A 252 10.54 12.79 4.43
C ASP A 252 9.73 14.06 4.75
N CYS A 253 10.32 14.91 5.60
CA CYS A 253 9.65 16.08 6.18
C CYS A 253 10.17 17.43 5.68
N MET A 254 11.25 17.44 4.89
CA MET A 254 11.95 18.69 4.54
C MET A 254 11.08 19.73 3.82
N PRO A 255 10.12 19.37 2.95
CA PRO A 255 9.22 20.34 2.34
C PRO A 255 8.38 21.17 3.32
N ASN A 256 8.25 20.73 4.58
CA ASN A 256 7.55 21.47 5.63
C ASN A 256 8.50 22.08 6.68
N MET A 257 9.81 22.00 6.46
CA MET A 257 10.84 22.54 7.35
C MET A 257 11.52 23.80 6.82
N THR A 258 10.93 24.46 5.81
CA THR A 258 11.45 25.72 5.24
C THR A 258 11.16 26.94 6.11
N GLY A 259 11.81 28.07 5.80
CA GLY A 259 11.64 29.35 6.49
C GLY A 259 12.20 29.35 7.91
N ASN A 260 11.41 29.83 8.87
CA ASN A 260 11.83 29.87 10.28
C ASN A 260 12.03 28.48 10.92
N ARG A 261 11.51 27.42 10.29
CA ARG A 261 11.66 26.04 10.75
C ARG A 261 13.00 25.41 10.35
N THR A 262 13.72 25.98 9.39
CA THR A 262 15.00 25.42 8.92
C THR A 262 16.00 25.26 10.06
N ALA A 263 16.10 26.25 10.94
CA ALA A 263 16.98 26.23 12.11
C ALA A 263 16.61 25.17 13.17
N GLN A 264 15.43 24.55 13.06
CA GLN A 264 14.93 23.54 14.02
C GLN A 264 15.18 22.11 13.54
N ILE A 265 15.64 21.91 12.30
CA ILE A 265 15.82 20.58 11.69
C ILE A 265 16.76 19.72 12.53
N GLN A 266 17.95 20.24 12.87
CA GLN A 266 18.95 19.50 13.62
C GLN A 266 18.41 19.01 14.97
N GLU A 267 17.92 19.90 15.82
CA GLU A 267 17.48 19.55 17.19
C GLU A 267 16.34 18.53 17.15
N ARG A 268 15.32 18.78 16.32
CA ARG A 268 14.15 17.91 16.23
C ARG A 268 14.50 16.55 15.68
N LEU A 269 15.38 16.48 14.70
CA LEU A 269 15.79 15.22 14.09
C LEU A 269 16.64 14.37 15.03
N GLU A 270 17.63 14.97 15.71
CA GLU A 270 18.44 14.27 16.73
C GLU A 270 17.54 13.68 17.82
N LYS A 271 16.59 14.47 18.32
CA LYS A 271 15.61 14.03 19.32
C LYS A 271 14.73 12.89 18.79
N GLY A 272 14.18 13.04 17.60
CA GLY A 272 13.29 12.06 16.97
C GLY A 272 13.97 10.72 16.69
N ILE A 273 15.19 10.76 16.15
CA ILE A 273 16.00 9.55 15.93
C ILE A 273 16.32 8.87 17.27
N GLY A 274 16.66 9.65 18.31
CA GLY A 274 16.86 9.13 19.66
C GLY A 274 15.63 8.42 20.23
N ILE A 275 14.42 8.86 19.89
CA ILE A 275 13.16 8.19 20.29
C ILE A 275 13.02 6.85 19.57
N ILE A 276 13.22 6.80 18.26
CA ILE A 276 13.16 5.55 17.48
C ILE A 276 14.21 4.56 18.01
N ARG A 277 15.45 5.00 18.22
CA ARG A 277 16.56 4.14 18.65
C ARG A 277 16.42 3.56 20.05
N LYS A 278 15.57 4.13 20.91
CA LYS A 278 15.21 3.51 22.20
C LYS A 278 14.39 2.23 22.04
N LYS A 279 13.70 2.04 20.91
CA LYS A 279 12.77 0.93 20.68
C LYS A 279 13.15 0.04 19.50
N SER A 280 13.86 0.56 18.49
CA SER A 280 14.13 -0.13 17.25
C SER A 280 15.54 0.09 16.71
N SER A 281 16.15 -1.00 16.24
CA SER A 281 17.40 -1.02 15.46
C SER A 281 17.18 -0.98 13.95
N ALA A 282 15.91 -0.93 13.50
CA ALA A 282 15.58 -0.88 12.08
C ALA A 282 16.26 0.31 11.38
N PRO A 283 16.62 0.18 10.10
CA PRO A 283 17.16 1.27 9.32
C PRO A 283 16.29 2.53 9.37
N ILE A 284 16.93 3.70 9.32
CA ILE A 284 16.28 5.01 9.20
C ILE A 284 16.83 5.67 7.94
N LEU A 285 15.95 6.04 7.02
CA LEU A 285 16.27 6.79 5.82
C LEU A 285 15.86 8.26 6.00
N LEU A 286 16.83 9.15 5.96
CA LEU A 286 16.62 10.60 5.93
C LEU A 286 16.54 11.08 4.48
N VAL A 287 15.54 11.90 4.17
CA VAL A 287 15.30 12.34 2.79
C VAL A 287 15.32 13.86 2.68
N GLU A 288 16.10 14.34 1.71
CA GLU A 288 16.15 15.76 1.35
C GLU A 288 14.83 16.27 0.75
N HIS A 289 14.65 17.59 0.75
CA HIS A 289 13.61 18.23 -0.04
C HIS A 289 13.86 17.98 -1.53
N ASP A 290 12.79 17.66 -2.24
CA ASP A 290 12.70 17.39 -3.68
C ASP A 290 12.76 18.63 -4.60
N GLY A 291 12.92 19.83 -4.03
CA GLY A 291 12.94 21.10 -4.77
C GLY A 291 11.58 21.61 -5.23
N TYR A 292 11.54 22.90 -5.53
CA TYR A 292 10.36 23.57 -6.13
C TYR A 292 10.47 23.60 -7.64
N MET A 293 9.42 23.23 -8.38
CA MET A 293 9.49 23.31 -9.83
C MET A 293 9.63 24.73 -10.32
N GLY A 294 10.56 24.93 -11.25
CA GLY A 294 10.90 26.27 -11.74
C GLY A 294 11.85 27.04 -10.82
N TYR A 295 12.49 26.41 -9.82
CA TYR A 295 13.47 27.09 -8.94
C TYR A 295 14.60 27.80 -9.72
N HIS A 296 14.96 27.30 -10.92
CA HIS A 296 15.91 27.97 -11.82
C HIS A 296 15.50 29.39 -12.24
N THR A 297 14.22 29.74 -12.09
CA THR A 297 13.68 31.08 -12.36
C THR A 297 13.51 31.92 -11.10
N SER A 298 13.80 31.38 -9.92
CA SER A 298 13.64 32.05 -8.63
C SER A 298 14.72 31.61 -7.63
N GLY A 299 15.79 32.41 -7.53
CA GLY A 299 16.86 32.16 -6.57
C GLY A 299 16.39 32.12 -5.11
N ALA A 300 15.28 32.81 -4.79
CA ALA A 300 14.67 32.75 -3.45
C ALA A 300 14.02 31.39 -3.17
N GLN A 301 13.33 30.80 -4.15
CA GLN A 301 12.78 29.44 -4.01
C GLN A 301 13.90 28.41 -3.96
N GLU A 302 14.93 28.55 -4.80
CA GLU A 302 16.09 27.67 -4.77
C GLU A 302 16.78 27.68 -3.40
N GLU A 303 17.07 28.86 -2.87
CA GLU A 303 17.72 28.98 -1.58
C GLU A 303 16.85 28.44 -0.43
N SER A 304 15.52 28.59 -0.51
CA SER A 304 14.59 28.08 0.50
C SER A 304 14.73 26.57 0.71
N PHE A 305 14.65 25.75 -0.35
CA PHE A 305 14.77 24.30 -0.20
C PHE A 305 16.22 23.86 0.02
N ARG A 306 17.20 24.51 -0.64
CA ARG A 306 18.62 24.18 -0.44
C ARG A 306 19.08 24.43 0.98
N ALA A 307 18.55 25.46 1.67
CA ALA A 307 18.83 25.69 3.07
C ALA A 307 18.39 24.50 3.94
N THR A 308 17.19 23.94 3.70
CA THR A 308 16.74 22.74 4.43
C THR A 308 17.61 21.53 4.14
N ASN A 309 18.03 21.32 2.89
CA ASN A 309 18.90 20.21 2.52
C ASN A 309 20.30 20.34 3.16
N ARG A 310 20.85 21.55 3.26
CA ARG A 310 22.12 21.79 3.96
C ARG A 310 22.03 21.44 5.45
N GLU A 311 20.95 21.84 6.13
CA GLU A 311 20.75 21.51 7.55
C GLU A 311 20.52 20.01 7.78
N LEU A 312 19.73 19.35 6.92
CA LEU A 312 19.54 17.90 6.99
C LEU A 312 20.87 17.15 6.81
N ARG A 313 21.66 17.56 5.82
CA ARG A 313 22.97 16.97 5.53
C ARG A 313 23.93 17.15 6.70
N ALA A 314 23.97 18.35 7.29
CA ALA A 314 24.76 18.63 8.48
C ALA A 314 24.33 17.74 9.67
N ALA A 315 23.01 17.58 9.87
CA ALA A 315 22.49 16.70 10.91
C ALA A 315 22.86 15.22 10.69
N PHE A 316 22.71 14.73 9.46
CA PHE A 316 23.14 13.39 9.08
C PHE A 316 24.64 13.17 9.35
N SER A 317 25.51 14.07 8.91
CA SER A 317 26.97 13.94 9.10
C SER A 317 27.39 13.89 10.57
N ARG A 318 26.69 14.60 11.47
CA ARG A 318 26.95 14.52 12.91
C ARG A 318 26.46 13.21 13.53
N LEU A 319 25.33 12.70 13.07
CA LEU A 319 24.68 11.53 13.66
C LEU A 319 25.26 10.22 13.15
N GLN A 320 25.68 10.16 11.88
CA GLN A 320 26.14 8.93 11.23
C GLN A 320 27.24 8.18 12.00
N PRO A 321 28.25 8.83 12.64
CA PRO A 321 29.27 8.12 13.42
C PRO A 321 28.75 7.44 14.69
N HIS A 322 27.55 7.80 15.16
CA HIS A 322 27.02 7.39 16.47
C HIS A 322 25.63 6.73 16.39
N VAL A 323 25.00 6.75 15.23
CA VAL A 323 23.68 6.14 14.98
C VAL A 323 23.84 5.06 13.92
N GLU A 324 23.69 3.81 14.35
CA GLU A 324 23.70 2.65 13.46
C GLU A 324 22.51 2.67 12.48
N ASN A 325 22.69 2.07 11.31
CA ASN A 325 21.69 1.93 10.25
C ASN A 325 20.98 3.26 9.89
N LEU A 326 21.74 4.36 9.87
CA LEU A 326 21.28 5.66 9.41
C LEU A 326 21.70 5.86 7.95
N HIS A 327 20.73 6.13 7.09
CA HIS A 327 20.89 6.25 5.66
C HIS A 327 20.33 7.57 5.14
N TYR A 328 20.69 7.91 3.92
CA TYR A 328 20.41 9.21 3.31
C TYR A 328 19.96 9.05 1.86
N LEU A 329 18.96 9.84 1.44
CA LEU A 329 18.53 9.99 0.05
C LEU A 329 18.59 11.48 -0.33
N SER A 330 19.45 11.83 -1.29
CA SER A 330 19.66 13.23 -1.68
C SER A 330 18.65 13.71 -2.72
N PHE A 331 18.55 15.03 -2.88
CA PHE A 331 17.77 15.71 -3.93
C PHE A 331 18.12 15.16 -5.34
N GLU A 332 19.41 14.97 -5.61
CA GLU A 332 19.88 14.43 -6.90
C GLU A 332 19.48 12.96 -7.10
N GLU A 333 19.38 12.17 -6.03
CA GLU A 333 18.90 10.78 -6.10
C GLU A 333 17.39 10.69 -6.27
N ILE A 334 16.61 11.63 -5.70
CA ILE A 334 15.16 11.74 -5.96
C ILE A 334 14.92 12.06 -7.44
N GLY A 335 15.66 13.03 -7.97
CA GLY A 335 15.80 13.22 -9.42
C GLY A 335 14.51 13.65 -10.14
N LEU A 336 13.71 14.53 -9.52
CA LEU A 336 12.57 15.16 -10.21
C LEU A 336 13.04 16.08 -11.34
N ASP A 337 12.26 16.15 -12.41
CA ASP A 337 12.46 17.00 -13.59
C ASP A 337 11.42 18.13 -13.68
N MET A 338 11.58 19.01 -14.67
CA MET A 338 10.73 20.20 -14.87
C MET A 338 9.22 19.94 -15.01
N ASP A 339 8.80 18.71 -15.31
CA ASP A 339 7.40 18.31 -15.54
C ASP A 339 6.81 17.49 -14.38
N SER A 340 7.56 17.34 -13.29
CA SER A 340 7.22 16.42 -12.20
C SER A 340 6.16 16.94 -11.23
N GLN A 341 5.86 18.24 -11.19
CA GLN A 341 4.97 18.86 -10.21
C GLN A 341 3.82 19.65 -10.86
N VAL A 342 2.65 19.65 -10.22
CA VAL A 342 1.41 20.29 -10.70
C VAL A 342 1.41 21.80 -10.48
N ASP A 343 1.87 22.25 -9.32
CA ASP A 343 1.79 23.64 -8.85
C ASP A 343 3.15 24.23 -8.46
N GLY A 344 4.24 23.54 -8.83
CA GLY A 344 5.60 23.88 -8.43
C GLY A 344 5.98 23.40 -7.03
N THR A 345 5.15 22.59 -6.38
CA THR A 345 5.48 21.91 -5.11
C THR A 345 5.02 20.46 -5.10
N HIS A 346 3.78 20.18 -5.50
CA HIS A 346 3.18 18.86 -5.36
C HIS A 346 3.36 18.02 -6.62
N ALA A 347 3.81 16.78 -6.45
CA ALA A 347 4.08 15.88 -7.58
C ALA A 347 2.81 15.53 -8.37
N SER A 348 2.93 15.50 -9.70
CA SER A 348 1.97 14.86 -10.60
C SER A 348 2.14 13.34 -10.57
N ASP A 349 1.32 12.57 -11.31
CA ASP A 349 1.53 11.12 -11.44
C ASP A 349 2.93 10.75 -11.96
N TRP A 350 3.52 11.61 -12.82
CA TRP A 350 4.89 11.44 -13.31
C TRP A 350 5.90 11.60 -12.16
N GLY A 351 5.80 12.69 -11.40
CA GLY A 351 6.63 12.91 -10.22
C GLY A 351 6.46 11.80 -9.18
N MET A 352 5.22 11.36 -8.91
CA MET A 352 4.95 10.24 -8.00
C MET A 352 5.63 8.94 -8.44
N ARG A 353 5.73 8.69 -9.76
CA ARG A 353 6.47 7.55 -10.30
C ARG A 353 7.97 7.70 -10.10
N GLN A 354 8.54 8.89 -10.28
CA GLN A 354 9.95 9.16 -10.01
C GLN A 354 10.28 8.98 -8.53
N TYR A 355 9.46 9.53 -7.64
CA TYR A 355 9.51 9.28 -6.20
C TYR A 355 9.55 7.78 -5.89
N ALA A 356 8.56 7.01 -6.35
CA ALA A 356 8.51 5.58 -6.09
C ALA A 356 9.75 4.84 -6.63
N THR A 357 10.29 5.25 -7.79
CA THR A 357 11.48 4.63 -8.37
C THR A 357 12.73 4.90 -7.52
N ALA A 358 12.98 6.16 -7.15
CA ALA A 358 14.14 6.56 -6.35
C ALA A 358 14.12 5.92 -4.96
N TYR A 359 12.96 5.99 -4.29
CA TYR A 359 12.78 5.41 -2.97
C TYR A 359 12.85 3.89 -3.03
N GLY A 360 12.17 3.25 -3.99
CA GLY A 360 12.14 1.80 -4.13
C GLY A 360 13.54 1.22 -4.33
N LYS A 361 14.37 1.89 -5.15
CA LYS A 361 15.78 1.53 -5.33
C LYS A 361 16.55 1.60 -4.00
N LYS A 362 16.45 2.70 -3.25
CA LYS A 362 17.16 2.84 -1.97
C LYS A 362 16.66 1.83 -0.96
N ILE A 363 15.34 1.66 -0.82
CA ILE A 363 14.72 0.72 0.12
C ILE A 363 15.16 -0.71 -0.19
N ALA A 364 15.15 -1.12 -1.46
CA ALA A 364 15.59 -2.45 -1.87
C ALA A 364 17.08 -2.68 -1.52
N GLN A 365 17.95 -1.69 -1.73
CA GLN A 365 19.35 -1.78 -1.33
C GLN A 365 19.54 -1.96 0.18
N LEU A 366 18.65 -1.38 1.00
CA LEU A 366 18.74 -1.44 2.45
C LEU A 366 18.17 -2.74 3.03
N LEU A 367 17.02 -3.19 2.51
CA LEU A 367 16.29 -4.34 3.06
C LEU A 367 16.68 -5.67 2.42
N PHE A 368 17.15 -5.62 1.18
CA PHE A 368 17.38 -6.80 0.34
C PHE A 368 18.80 -6.84 -0.22
N ALA A 369 19.76 -6.27 0.50
CA ALA A 369 21.16 -6.24 0.12
C ALA A 369 21.65 -7.65 -0.30
N GLY A 370 22.10 -7.79 -1.55
CA GLY A 370 22.61 -9.05 -2.11
C GLY A 370 21.65 -9.84 -3.00
N LEU A 371 20.37 -9.43 -3.12
CA LEU A 371 19.39 -10.11 -4.00
C LEU A 371 19.56 -9.82 -5.50
N ASP A 372 20.33 -8.80 -5.89
CA ASP A 372 20.53 -8.37 -7.29
C ASP A 372 21.18 -9.43 -8.23
N SER A 373 21.53 -10.62 -7.70
CA SER A 373 22.35 -11.62 -8.41
C SER A 373 21.61 -12.81 -9.01
N THR A 374 20.32 -13.03 -8.73
CA THR A 374 19.68 -14.34 -9.03
C THR A 374 18.74 -14.36 -10.25
N GLY A 375 18.35 -13.20 -10.80
CA GLY A 375 17.40 -13.12 -11.93
C GLY A 375 15.98 -13.63 -11.63
N LEU A 376 15.71 -14.06 -10.39
CA LEU A 376 14.43 -14.52 -9.89
C LEU A 376 13.86 -13.46 -8.95
N ALA A 377 12.70 -12.92 -9.29
CA ALA A 377 11.94 -12.04 -8.40
C ALA A 377 11.02 -12.89 -7.53
N ALA A 378 11.09 -12.68 -6.22
CA ALA A 378 10.10 -13.13 -5.25
C ALA A 378 8.68 -12.81 -5.74
N CYS A 379 7.74 -13.76 -5.62
CA CYS A 379 6.34 -13.43 -5.87
C CYS A 379 5.38 -14.19 -4.95
N ARG A 380 4.38 -13.47 -4.44
CA ARG A 380 3.18 -14.10 -3.89
C ARG A 380 2.43 -14.77 -5.03
N GLN A 381 2.02 -16.01 -4.82
CA GLN A 381 1.40 -16.83 -5.86
C GLN A 381 0.20 -17.57 -5.30
N HIS A 382 -0.71 -17.94 -6.18
CA HIS A 382 -1.93 -18.65 -5.81
C HIS A 382 -2.25 -19.79 -6.80
N ARG A 383 -1.22 -20.38 -7.43
CA ARG A 383 -1.35 -21.43 -8.45
C ARG A 383 -1.95 -22.73 -7.91
N ASP A 384 -1.76 -23.01 -6.61
CA ASP A 384 -2.23 -24.19 -5.88
C ASP A 384 -3.44 -23.91 -5.00
N ALA A 385 -4.31 -22.99 -5.42
CA ALA A 385 -5.49 -22.52 -4.70
C ALA A 385 -6.41 -23.62 -4.14
N ASP A 386 -6.44 -24.79 -4.78
CA ASP A 386 -7.25 -25.94 -4.33
C ASP A 386 -6.58 -26.73 -3.19
N THR A 387 -5.30 -26.48 -2.93
CA THR A 387 -4.50 -27.18 -1.92
C THR A 387 -4.20 -26.29 -0.71
N TYR A 388 -3.68 -25.08 -0.93
CA TYR A 388 -3.38 -24.13 0.13
C TYR A 388 -3.39 -22.69 -0.41
N GLN A 389 -3.57 -21.71 0.48
CA GLN A 389 -3.41 -20.30 0.15
C GLN A 389 -2.04 -19.81 0.63
N TRP A 390 -1.22 -19.26 -0.27
CA TRP A 390 0.12 -18.79 0.07
C TRP A 390 0.11 -17.74 1.18
N SER A 391 -0.78 -16.74 1.07
CA SER A 391 -0.90 -15.64 2.04
C SER A 391 -1.32 -16.14 3.42
N GLU A 392 -2.19 -17.16 3.48
CA GLU A 392 -2.54 -17.78 4.77
C GLU A 392 -1.31 -18.50 5.34
N ARG A 393 -0.66 -19.38 4.58
CA ARG A 393 0.53 -20.08 5.08
C ARG A 393 1.64 -19.14 5.53
N HIS A 394 1.92 -18.09 4.76
CA HIS A 394 2.96 -17.11 5.09
C HIS A 394 2.70 -16.48 6.47
N GLU A 395 1.47 -16.05 6.73
CA GLU A 395 1.09 -15.48 8.01
C GLU A 395 1.17 -16.48 9.17
N ASP A 396 0.88 -17.77 8.92
CA ASP A 396 1.04 -18.82 9.94
C ASP A 396 2.52 -19.10 10.23
N VAL A 397 3.39 -19.04 9.22
CA VAL A 397 4.85 -19.12 9.36
C VAL A 397 5.37 -17.94 10.19
N LEU A 398 4.96 -16.71 9.87
CA LEU A 398 5.35 -15.53 10.64
C LEU A 398 4.90 -15.63 12.11
N ALA A 399 3.64 -16.02 12.33
CA ALA A 399 3.10 -16.20 13.68
C ALA A 399 3.85 -17.28 14.47
N TYR A 400 4.16 -18.42 13.83
CA TYR A 400 4.89 -19.51 14.46
C TYR A 400 6.34 -19.10 14.78
N ASN A 401 7.04 -18.43 13.86
CA ASN A 401 8.41 -17.98 14.07
C ASN A 401 8.51 -16.98 15.22
N ALA A 402 7.59 -16.00 15.27
CA ALA A 402 7.54 -15.02 16.35
C ALA A 402 7.30 -15.66 17.72
N ARG A 403 6.37 -16.63 17.80
CA ARG A 403 6.03 -17.32 19.05
C ARG A 403 7.12 -18.30 19.50
N THR A 404 7.64 -19.09 18.56
CA THR A 404 8.43 -20.28 18.88
C THR A 404 9.93 -20.01 18.89
N LYS A 405 10.40 -18.99 18.16
CA LYS A 405 11.83 -18.68 17.96
C LYS A 405 12.62 -19.94 17.59
N PRO A 406 12.32 -20.55 16.43
CA PRO A 406 12.87 -21.84 16.04
C PRO A 406 14.40 -21.79 16.00
N ASP A 407 15.03 -22.87 16.42
CA ASP A 407 16.49 -23.07 16.28
C ASP A 407 16.84 -23.70 14.92
N ILE A 408 15.87 -24.30 14.23
CA ILE A 408 16.03 -24.82 12.86
C ILE A 408 14.92 -24.27 11.97
N VAL A 409 15.31 -23.74 10.81
CA VAL A 409 14.39 -23.29 9.76
C VAL A 409 14.57 -24.20 8.56
N MET A 410 13.50 -24.92 8.19
CA MET A 410 13.50 -25.80 7.04
C MET A 410 12.81 -25.13 5.85
N MET A 411 13.59 -24.71 4.87
CA MET A 411 13.07 -24.08 3.64
C MET A 411 12.97 -25.11 2.53
N GLY A 412 11.96 -25.01 1.68
CA GLY A 412 11.85 -25.88 0.52
C GLY A 412 10.57 -25.70 -0.27
N ASN A 413 10.42 -26.55 -1.28
CA ASN A 413 9.27 -26.53 -2.17
C ASN A 413 8.12 -27.38 -1.62
N SER A 414 7.29 -27.89 -2.53
CA SER A 414 6.14 -28.74 -2.23
C SER A 414 6.47 -29.97 -1.38
N ILE A 415 7.68 -30.54 -1.51
CA ILE A 415 8.08 -31.71 -0.71
C ILE A 415 8.18 -31.32 0.77
N THR A 416 8.93 -30.26 1.07
CA THR A 416 9.08 -29.75 2.44
C THR A 416 7.73 -29.30 2.99
N HIS A 417 6.94 -28.60 2.18
CA HIS A 417 5.62 -28.08 2.56
C HIS A 417 4.67 -29.20 3.06
N PHE A 418 4.62 -30.35 2.38
CA PHE A 418 3.74 -31.48 2.74
C PHE A 418 4.41 -32.57 3.58
N TRP A 419 5.65 -32.39 4.02
CA TRP A 419 6.35 -33.44 4.78
C TRP A 419 5.77 -33.58 6.19
N GLY A 420 5.92 -32.55 7.02
CA GLY A 420 5.58 -32.54 8.44
C GLY A 420 6.06 -31.25 9.11
N GLY A 421 5.91 -31.14 10.43
CA GLY A 421 6.35 -29.96 11.17
C GLY A 421 5.44 -28.73 11.09
N GLN A 422 5.58 -27.86 12.09
CA GLN A 422 4.78 -26.65 12.23
C GLN A 422 5.36 -25.46 11.43
N PRO A 423 4.53 -24.56 10.88
CA PRO A 423 3.07 -24.64 10.80
C PRO A 423 2.59 -25.79 9.90
N TYR A 424 1.66 -26.59 10.43
CA TYR A 424 1.17 -27.77 9.74
C TYR A 424 0.25 -27.41 8.58
N GLU A 425 0.45 -28.09 7.45
CA GLU A 425 -0.61 -28.26 6.46
C GLU A 425 -1.60 -29.35 6.87
N PRO A 426 -2.86 -29.31 6.38
CA PRO A 426 -3.82 -30.39 6.56
C PRO A 426 -3.28 -31.73 6.01
N ARG A 427 -2.59 -31.68 4.87
CA ARG A 427 -1.92 -32.84 4.26
C ARG A 427 -0.49 -32.95 4.80
N ARG A 428 -0.17 -34.11 5.40
CA ARG A 428 1.19 -34.45 5.88
C ARG A 428 1.52 -35.87 5.45
N VAL A 429 2.69 -36.07 4.83
CA VAL A 429 3.05 -37.34 4.19
C VAL A 429 3.89 -38.23 5.11
N ALA A 430 4.76 -37.65 5.96
CA ALA A 430 5.67 -38.41 6.81
C ALA A 430 6.06 -37.62 8.08
N ASP A 431 5.05 -37.15 8.82
CA ASP A 431 5.25 -36.35 10.03
C ASP A 431 5.98 -37.14 11.13
N ASP A 432 5.78 -38.45 11.22
CA ASP A 432 6.52 -39.34 12.12
C ASP A 432 8.04 -39.28 11.88
N VAL A 433 8.46 -39.24 10.62
CA VAL A 433 9.88 -39.08 10.24
C VAL A 433 10.38 -37.69 10.62
N TRP A 434 9.57 -36.65 10.42
CA TRP A 434 9.92 -35.29 10.85
C TRP A 434 10.15 -35.22 12.35
N GLN A 435 9.21 -35.74 13.15
CA GLN A 435 9.31 -35.75 14.62
C GLN A 435 10.54 -36.52 15.10
N LYS A 436 10.85 -37.66 14.46
CA LYS A 436 12.04 -38.45 14.79
C LYS A 436 13.34 -37.73 14.43
N LEU A 437 13.39 -37.10 13.26
CA LEU A 437 14.60 -36.42 12.78
C LEU A 437 14.95 -35.19 13.64
N PHE A 438 13.92 -34.44 14.04
CA PHE A 438 14.07 -33.18 14.76
C PHE A 438 13.70 -33.29 16.24
N GLU A 439 13.80 -34.49 16.80
CA GLU A 439 13.56 -34.73 18.23
C GLU A 439 14.42 -33.80 19.08
N GLY A 440 13.79 -33.06 20.01
CA GLY A 440 14.47 -32.11 20.89
C GLY A 440 14.72 -30.72 20.29
N HIS A 441 14.37 -30.47 19.01
CA HIS A 441 14.55 -29.18 18.34
C HIS A 441 13.21 -28.48 18.07
N ARG A 442 13.22 -27.14 18.09
CA ARG A 442 12.06 -26.34 17.64
C ARG A 442 12.29 -25.97 16.19
N VAL A 443 11.58 -26.65 15.30
CA VAL A 443 11.73 -26.48 13.86
C VAL A 443 10.54 -25.73 13.28
N ALA A 444 10.81 -24.82 12.35
CA ALA A 444 9.80 -24.20 11.51
C ALA A 444 9.86 -24.75 10.08
N ASN A 445 8.72 -25.20 9.57
CA ASN A 445 8.57 -25.60 8.18
C ASN A 445 8.18 -24.36 7.34
N LEU A 446 9.15 -23.87 6.58
CA LEU A 446 9.02 -22.78 5.60
C LEU A 446 8.92 -23.33 4.17
N GLY A 447 8.41 -24.54 4.02
CA GLY A 447 8.10 -25.12 2.74
C GLY A 447 6.91 -24.42 2.10
N PHE A 448 6.99 -24.04 0.83
CA PHE A 448 5.86 -23.54 0.04
C PHE A 448 5.57 -24.50 -1.11
N GLY A 449 4.30 -24.81 -1.33
CA GLY A 449 3.85 -25.64 -2.45
C GLY A 449 4.24 -25.06 -3.80
N TRP A 450 4.19 -25.94 -4.82
CA TRP A 450 4.68 -25.72 -6.18
C TRP A 450 6.22 -25.62 -6.28
N ASP A 451 6.82 -26.39 -7.20
CA ASP A 451 8.28 -26.60 -7.30
C ASP A 451 9.05 -25.42 -7.89
N ARG A 452 8.96 -24.24 -7.26
CA ARG A 452 9.70 -23.03 -7.67
C ARG A 452 10.28 -22.29 -6.47
N LEU A 453 11.55 -21.91 -6.60
CA LEU A 453 12.26 -21.14 -5.57
C LEU A 453 11.69 -19.73 -5.38
N GLU A 454 11.07 -19.15 -6.42
CA GLU A 454 10.39 -17.84 -6.36
C GLU A 454 9.25 -17.77 -5.32
N ASN A 455 8.74 -18.93 -4.89
CA ASN A 455 7.64 -19.04 -3.93
C ASN A 455 8.10 -18.98 -2.46
N MET A 456 9.42 -19.08 -2.20
CA MET A 456 9.99 -19.22 -0.85
C MET A 456 10.54 -17.90 -0.28
N ALA A 457 10.24 -16.77 -0.92
CA ALA A 457 10.82 -15.47 -0.61
C ALA A 457 10.14 -14.75 0.56
#